data_AF-H1V450-F1
#
_entry.id   AF-H1V450-F1
#
_cell.length_a   1.000
_cell.length_b   1.000
_cell.length_c   1.000
_cell.angle_alpha   90.00
_cell.angle_beta   90.00
_cell.angle_gamma   90.00
#
_symmetry.space_group_name_H-M   'P 1'
#
loop_
_entity.id
_entity.type
_entity.pdbx_description
1 polymer ?
#
loop_
_entity_poly.entity_id
_entity_poly.type
_entity_poly.pdbx_seq_one_letter_code
_entity_poly.pdbx_strand_id
1 'polypeptide(L)'
;MGSLRTLETSKKGKKRSKFMKGASAIFSWFISQGDWVGILLPLPPNQFHPSGSTSLQDFEIPIVKGLLRTGCVRTIDVFHPEAATEEARTSSHQFWPRDETRSWIRRFGAGTKARSWRAVKT
;
A
#
# COMPACT_ATOMS: atom_id res chain seq x y z
N MET A 1 23.02 10.54 -36.94
CA MET A 1 21.57 10.35 -36.66
C MET A 1 21.40 9.62 -35.33
N GLY A 2 21.30 10.38 -34.23
CA GLY A 2 21.12 9.83 -32.88
C GLY A 2 19.67 9.39 -32.65
N SER A 3 19.50 8.17 -32.14
CA SER A 3 18.26 7.41 -32.08
C SER A 3 17.08 8.14 -31.40
N LEU A 4 16.03 8.42 -32.18
CA LEU A 4 14.70 8.83 -31.72
C LEU A 4 14.00 7.79 -30.82
N ARG A 5 14.57 6.60 -30.62
CA ARG A 5 13.96 5.51 -29.83
C ARG A 5 13.92 5.78 -28.32
N THR A 6 14.74 6.70 -27.81
CA THR A 6 14.85 6.95 -26.35
C THR A 6 13.74 7.87 -25.81
N LEU A 7 13.05 8.64 -26.69
CA LEU A 7 11.97 9.55 -26.29
C LEU A 7 10.57 8.90 -26.27
N GLU A 8 10.37 7.81 -27.01
CA GLU A 8 9.06 7.13 -27.09
C GLU A 8 8.74 6.26 -25.87
N THR A 9 9.75 5.69 -25.22
CA THR A 9 9.60 4.87 -24.01
C THR A 9 9.17 5.72 -22.80
N SER A 10 9.66 6.95 -22.70
CA SER A 10 9.32 7.94 -21.67
C SER A 10 7.85 8.39 -21.74
N LYS A 11 7.33 8.67 -22.94
CA LYS A 11 5.92 9.05 -23.15
C LYS A 11 4.96 7.90 -22.83
N LYS A 12 5.33 6.65 -23.14
CA LYS A 12 4.57 5.44 -22.72
C LYS A 12 4.55 5.27 -21.20
N GLY A 13 5.65 5.57 -20.51
CA GLY A 13 5.74 5.46 -19.05
C GLY A 13 4.74 6.34 -18.31
N LYS A 14 4.61 7.62 -18.69
CA LYS A 14 3.64 8.54 -18.07
C LYS A 14 2.18 8.11 -18.33
N LYS A 15 1.86 7.69 -19.56
CA LYS A 15 0.51 7.20 -19.91
C LYS A 15 0.17 5.92 -19.15
N ARG A 16 1.10 4.96 -19.08
CA ARG A 16 0.95 3.73 -18.29
C ARG A 16 0.77 4.02 -16.80
N SER A 17 1.54 4.95 -16.24
CA SER A 17 1.41 5.35 -14.84
C SER A 17 0.03 5.94 -14.54
N LYS A 18 -0.46 6.87 -15.37
CA LYS A 18 -1.82 7.42 -15.23
C LYS A 18 -2.89 6.34 -15.33
N PHE A 19 -2.75 5.43 -16.29
CA PHE A 19 -3.66 4.29 -16.43
C PHE A 19 -3.67 3.42 -15.16
N MET A 20 -2.50 3.04 -14.64
CA MET A 20 -2.41 2.24 -13.41
C MET A 20 -3.00 2.96 -12.20
N LYS A 21 -2.77 4.27 -12.06
CA LYS A 21 -3.40 5.06 -10.98
C LYS A 21 -4.92 5.06 -11.09
N GLY A 22 -5.45 5.30 -12.29
CA GLY A 22 -6.91 5.28 -12.53
C GLY A 22 -7.53 3.90 -12.27
N ALA A 23 -6.91 2.84 -12.77
CA ALA A 23 -7.36 1.46 -12.53
C ALA A 23 -7.33 1.12 -11.02
N SER A 24 -6.28 1.52 -10.31
CA SER A 24 -6.18 1.27 -8.87
C SER A 24 -7.20 2.07 -8.05
N ALA A 25 -7.50 3.31 -8.45
CA ALA A 25 -8.54 4.11 -7.81
C ALA A 25 -9.93 3.47 -7.98
N ILE A 26 -10.26 2.98 -9.18
CA ILE A 26 -11.51 2.26 -9.46
C ILE A 26 -11.58 0.96 -8.64
N PHE A 27 -10.47 0.20 -8.58
CA PHE A 27 -10.39 -1.01 -7.78
C PHE A 27 -10.62 -0.73 -6.29
N SER A 28 -9.93 0.27 -5.74
CA SER A 28 -10.07 0.70 -4.34
C SER A 28 -11.51 1.12 -4.03
N TRP A 29 -12.15 1.82 -4.97
CA TRP A 29 -13.54 2.22 -4.85
C TRP A 29 -14.49 1.02 -4.83
N PHE A 30 -14.26 0.03 -5.69
CA PHE A 30 -15.07 -1.18 -5.72
C PHE A 30 -14.97 -1.96 -4.40
N ILE A 31 -13.75 -2.18 -3.89
CA ILE A 31 -13.56 -2.90 -2.63
C ILE A 31 -14.03 -2.10 -1.40
N SER A 32 -14.10 -0.77 -1.48
CA SER A 32 -14.60 0.08 -0.39
C SER A 32 -16.08 -0.14 -0.06
N GLN A 33 -16.83 -0.80 -0.95
CA GLN A 33 -18.23 -1.16 -0.72
C GLN A 33 -18.39 -2.47 0.07
N GLY A 34 -17.30 -3.20 0.32
CA GLY A 34 -17.30 -4.38 1.18
C GLY A 34 -17.10 -4.04 2.65
N ASP A 35 -17.19 -5.05 3.51
CA ASP A 35 -17.01 -4.89 4.96
C ASP A 35 -15.54 -4.90 5.40
N TRP A 36 -14.70 -5.66 4.70
CA TRP A 36 -13.34 -6.00 5.13
C TRP A 36 -12.37 -5.97 3.97
N VAL A 37 -11.19 -5.40 4.20
CA VAL A 37 -10.06 -5.38 3.25
C VAL A 37 -8.79 -5.84 3.95
N GLY A 38 -8.09 -6.79 3.34
CA GLY A 38 -6.74 -7.19 3.73
C GLY A 38 -5.68 -6.42 2.92
N ILE A 39 -4.66 -5.90 3.59
CA ILE A 39 -3.49 -5.26 2.97
C ILE A 39 -2.23 -6.03 3.33
N LEU A 40 -1.39 -6.31 2.34
CA LEU A 40 -0.07 -6.87 2.56
C LEU A 40 0.93 -5.73 2.71
N LEU A 41 1.59 -5.64 3.87
CA LEU A 41 2.59 -4.61 4.13
C LEU A 41 3.94 -5.23 4.51
N PRO A 42 5.04 -4.49 4.26
CA PRO A 42 6.34 -4.74 4.88
C PRO A 42 6.23 -4.84 6.41
N LEU A 43 7.24 -5.44 7.04
CA LEU A 43 7.30 -5.49 8.50
C LEU A 43 7.33 -4.09 9.15
N PRO A 44 6.62 -3.89 10.27
CA PRO A 44 6.67 -2.65 11.03
C PRO A 44 8.03 -2.48 11.73
N PRO A 45 8.52 -1.25 11.95
CA PRO A 45 7.82 0.04 11.78
C PRO A 45 7.82 0.59 10.35
N ASN A 46 8.61 0.03 9.44
CA ASN A 46 8.84 0.59 8.10
C ASN A 46 7.84 0.05 7.06
N GLN A 47 6.55 0.08 7.38
CA GLN A 47 5.48 -0.48 6.53
C GLN A 47 5.20 0.39 5.30
N PHE A 48 5.49 1.67 5.37
CA PHE A 48 5.09 2.65 4.38
C PHE A 48 6.28 3.40 3.78
N HIS A 49 6.12 3.82 2.53
CA HIS A 49 7.13 4.65 1.89
C HIS A 49 7.21 6.01 2.61
N PRO A 50 8.43 6.49 2.96
CA PRO A 50 8.59 7.73 3.71
C PRO A 50 8.00 8.97 3.04
N SER A 51 7.95 8.98 1.70
CA SER A 51 7.40 10.12 0.95
C SER A 51 5.87 10.24 0.98
N GLY A 52 5.15 9.20 1.42
CA GLY A 52 3.69 9.19 1.34
C GLY A 52 3.10 9.02 -0.07
N SER A 53 3.93 8.96 -1.12
CA SER A 53 3.50 9.18 -2.51
C SER A 53 3.24 7.88 -3.30
N THR A 54 3.14 6.74 -2.62
CA THR A 54 2.71 5.49 -3.27
C THR A 54 1.20 5.57 -3.52
N SER A 55 0.69 4.95 -4.58
CA SER A 55 -0.76 4.89 -4.83
C SER A 55 -1.52 4.40 -3.59
N LEU A 56 -0.95 3.40 -2.89
CA LEU A 56 -1.49 2.85 -1.64
C LEU A 56 -1.75 3.92 -0.58
N GLN A 57 -0.77 4.79 -0.34
CA GLN A 57 -0.85 5.86 0.67
C GLN A 57 -1.60 7.09 0.17
N ASP A 58 -1.36 7.48 -1.07
CA ASP A 58 -1.85 8.70 -1.71
C ASP A 58 -3.38 8.66 -1.88
N PHE A 59 -3.93 7.53 -2.34
CA PHE A 59 -5.37 7.45 -2.59
C PHE A 59 -6.04 6.10 -2.30
N GLU A 60 -5.37 4.94 -2.40
CA GLU A 60 -6.07 3.66 -2.22
C GLU A 60 -6.59 3.48 -0.78
N ILE A 61 -5.73 3.64 0.23
CA ILE A 61 -6.14 3.61 1.65
C ILE A 61 -7.19 4.71 1.96
N PRO A 62 -7.00 5.98 1.56
CA PRO A 62 -8.04 7.01 1.73
C PRO A 62 -9.40 6.67 1.12
N ILE A 63 -9.44 6.08 -0.08
CA ILE A 63 -10.69 5.63 -0.72
C ILE A 63 -11.33 4.52 0.12
N VAL A 64 -10.55 3.49 0.50
CA VAL A 64 -11.06 2.34 1.27
C VAL A 64 -11.59 2.77 2.65
N LYS A 65 -10.94 3.74 3.29
CA LYS A 65 -11.40 4.36 4.55
C LYS A 65 -12.63 5.26 4.40
N GLY A 66 -13.06 5.56 3.17
CA GLY A 66 -14.17 6.49 2.89
C GLY A 66 -13.83 7.96 3.17
N LEU A 67 -12.54 8.34 3.18
CA LEU A 67 -12.12 9.73 3.44
C LEU A 67 -12.43 10.67 2.27
N LEU A 68 -12.62 10.12 1.06
CA LEU A 68 -12.85 10.89 -0.17
C LEU A 68 -14.31 10.87 -0.65
N ARG A 69 -15.16 9.96 -0.12
CA ARG A 69 -16.59 9.83 -0.46
C ARG A 69 -17.30 8.90 0.54
N THR A 70 -18.64 8.90 0.54
CA THR A 70 -19.45 7.90 1.25
C THR A 70 -19.16 6.47 0.75
N GLY A 71 -18.98 5.56 1.70
CA GLY A 71 -18.54 4.18 1.48
C GLY A 71 -17.18 3.95 2.16
N CYS A 72 -17.21 3.42 3.38
CA CYS A 72 -16.01 3.01 4.10
C CYS A 72 -16.13 1.53 4.47
N VAL A 73 -15.03 0.81 4.36
CA VAL A 73 -14.97 -0.53 4.93
C VAL A 73 -15.06 -0.44 6.45
N ARG A 74 -15.67 -1.46 7.06
CA ARG A 74 -15.78 -1.57 8.51
C ARG A 74 -14.42 -1.85 9.15
N THR A 75 -13.57 -2.62 8.47
CA THR A 75 -12.24 -3.01 8.98
C THR A 75 -11.20 -3.12 7.86
N ILE A 76 -9.97 -2.69 8.15
CA ILE A 76 -8.79 -2.99 7.35
C ILE A 76 -7.83 -3.78 8.22
N ASP A 77 -7.44 -4.97 7.76
CA ASP A 77 -6.43 -5.80 8.41
C ASP A 77 -5.14 -5.83 7.59
N VAL A 78 -4.01 -5.87 8.28
CA VAL A 78 -2.69 -5.92 7.67
C VAL A 78 -2.00 -7.23 7.96
N PHE A 79 -1.40 -7.82 6.93
CA PHE A 79 -0.57 -9.02 7.00
C PHE A 79 0.88 -8.72 6.63
N HIS A 80 1.80 -9.51 7.21
CA HIS A 80 3.24 -9.33 7.03
C HIS A 80 3.90 -10.59 6.45
N PRO A 81 3.83 -10.80 5.11
CA PRO A 81 4.37 -12.01 4.48
C PRO A 81 5.90 -12.13 4.62
N GLU A 82 6.60 -11.03 4.85
CA GLU A 82 8.05 -11.00 5.06
C GLU A 82 8.48 -11.38 6.49
N ALA A 83 7.54 -11.67 7.39
CA ALA A 83 7.87 -12.10 8.76
C ALA A 83 8.69 -13.40 8.77
N ALA A 84 9.50 -13.60 9.81
CA ALA A 84 10.40 -14.76 9.89
C ALA A 84 9.66 -16.08 10.19
N THR A 85 8.69 -16.02 11.11
CA THR A 85 7.91 -17.17 11.58
C THR A 85 6.58 -17.29 10.84
N GLU A 86 6.12 -18.51 10.61
CA GLU A 86 4.85 -18.77 9.94
C GLU A 86 3.64 -18.17 10.68
N GLU A 87 3.66 -18.23 12.01
CA GLU A 87 2.62 -17.60 12.85
C GLU A 87 2.51 -16.10 12.60
N ALA A 88 3.63 -15.40 12.52
CA ALA A 88 3.65 -13.96 12.22
C ALA A 88 3.20 -13.65 10.79
N ARG A 89 3.48 -14.50 9.81
CA ARG A 89 3.03 -14.30 8.40
C ARG A 89 1.53 -14.45 8.23
N THR A 90 0.94 -15.40 8.96
CA THR A 90 -0.48 -15.72 8.90
C THR A 90 -1.33 -14.88 9.86
N SER A 91 -0.71 -14.23 10.85
CA SER A 91 -1.38 -13.32 11.78
C SER A 91 -1.54 -11.93 11.19
N SER A 92 -2.79 -11.48 11.08
CA SER A 92 -3.11 -10.08 10.84
C SER A 92 -3.14 -9.25 12.12
N HIS A 93 -3.18 -7.93 11.94
CA HIS A 93 -3.64 -7.00 12.97
C HIS A 93 -4.51 -5.93 12.32
N GLN A 94 -5.40 -5.33 13.11
CA GLN A 94 -6.25 -4.26 12.62
C GLN A 94 -5.42 -3.00 12.37
N PHE A 95 -5.66 -2.38 11.22
CA PHE A 95 -5.10 -1.08 10.82
C PHE A 95 -6.16 0.02 10.80
N TRP A 96 -7.41 -0.34 10.59
CA TRP A 96 -8.57 0.55 10.65
C TRP A 96 -9.79 -0.21 11.19
N PRO A 97 -10.62 0.40 12.06
CA PRO A 97 -10.54 1.78 12.57
C PRO A 97 -9.51 2.00 13.68
N ARG A 98 -9.08 0.94 14.38
CA ARG A 98 -8.05 1.02 15.42
C ARG A 98 -6.75 0.42 14.89
N ASP A 99 -5.67 1.19 14.96
CA ASP A 99 -4.34 0.72 14.59
C ASP A 99 -3.71 -0.09 15.73
N GLU A 100 -3.57 -1.40 15.50
CA GLU A 100 -3.01 -2.37 16.43
C GLU A 100 -1.57 -2.80 16.04
N THR A 101 -0.89 -2.05 15.17
CA THR A 101 0.50 -2.34 14.75
C THR A 101 1.43 -2.53 15.94
N ARG A 102 1.27 -1.73 17.00
CA ARG A 102 2.07 -1.86 18.23
C ARG A 102 1.85 -3.17 18.96
N SER A 103 0.61 -3.67 18.98
CA SER A 103 0.30 -4.98 19.57
C SER A 103 0.94 -6.11 18.77
N TRP A 104 0.91 -6.01 17.44
CA TRP A 104 1.60 -6.96 16.56
C TRP A 104 3.12 -6.94 16.79
N ILE A 105 3.75 -5.76 16.84
CA ILE A 105 5.18 -5.60 17.15
C ILE A 105 5.53 -6.22 18.52
N ARG A 106 4.71 -5.97 19.54
CA ARG A 106 4.94 -6.52 20.88
C ARG A 106 4.88 -8.06 20.88
N ARG A 107 4.07 -8.67 20.02
CA ARG A 107 3.92 -10.12 19.91
C ARG A 107 5.04 -10.77 19.08
N PHE A 108 5.37 -10.19 17.92
CA PHE A 108 6.25 -10.83 16.92
C PHE A 108 7.59 -10.13 16.71
N GLY A 109 7.81 -8.98 17.35
CA GLY A 109 8.99 -8.14 17.17
C GLY A 109 8.85 -7.14 16.02
N ALA A 110 9.80 -6.20 15.97
CA ALA A 110 9.93 -5.23 14.89
C ALA A 110 10.86 -5.75 13.78
N GLY A 111 10.61 -5.32 12.54
CA GLY A 111 11.50 -5.49 11.42
C GLY A 111 12.83 -4.76 11.66
N THR A 112 13.94 -5.46 11.46
CA THR A 112 15.29 -5.00 11.82
C THR A 112 16.03 -4.29 10.68
N LYS A 113 15.54 -4.38 9.43
CA LYS A 113 16.23 -3.83 8.26
C LYS A 113 15.55 -2.58 7.74
N ALA A 114 16.34 -1.54 7.50
CA ALA A 114 15.91 -0.41 6.68
C ALA A 114 15.60 -0.92 5.27
N ARG A 115 14.38 -0.67 4.80
CA ARG A 115 13.95 -1.10 3.46
C ARG A 115 14.55 -0.16 2.42
N SER A 116 15.16 -0.71 1.36
CA SER A 116 15.53 0.06 0.19
C SER A 116 14.28 0.39 -0.61
N TRP A 117 13.81 1.63 -0.46
CA TRP A 117 12.64 2.10 -1.19
C TRP A 117 13.00 2.45 -2.63
N ARG A 118 12.08 2.20 -3.56
CA ARG A 118 12.22 2.67 -4.94
C ARG A 118 12.16 4.19 -4.94
N ALA A 119 13.11 4.85 -5.61
CA ALA A 119 13.06 6.29 -5.81
C ALA A 119 11.74 6.72 -6.49
N VAL A 120 11.00 7.60 -5.83
CA VAL A 120 9.81 8.23 -6.39
C VAL A 120 10.23 9.56 -7.00
N LYS A 121 9.82 9.82 -8.25
CA LYS A 121 9.98 11.14 -8.85
C LYS A 121 8.91 12.05 -8.26
N THR A 122 9.30 12.98 -7.39
CA THR A 122 8.52 14.16 -7.00
C THR A 122 8.30 15.09 -8.18
#